data_AF-A0A1F2P5K4-F1
#
_entry.id   AF-A0A1F2P5K4-F1
#
_cell.length_a   1.000
_cell.length_b   1.000
_cell.length_c   1.000
_cell.angle_alpha   90.00
_cell.angle_beta   90.00
_cell.angle_gamma   90.00
#
_symmetry.space_group_name_H-M   'P 1'
#
loop_
_entity.id
_entity.type
_entity.pdbx_description
1 polymer ?
#
loop_
_entity_poly.entity_id
_entity_poly.type
_entity_poly.pdbx_seq_one_letter_code
_entity_poly.pdbx_strand_id
1 'polypeptide(L)'
;MRAHLIIRGRVQKAGYRDYIDEVAFDLDLKGYVKNLPDRSVEVICEGEREKIERFIDKIRIRQYPISVEGIEVDYSDATGEFRDFEIIREEDLTEAVYERMDAAARYMREMNRNLAEKIDAGREENKQGFSMLAEKMDSIKDDTSAIRTSLSSLDDLRIKYEELRRDMAEIKQALREKGIV
;
A
#
# COMPACT_ATOMS: atom_id res chain seq x y z
N MET A 1 4.04 -38.71 14.56
CA MET A 1 5.23 -38.67 13.65
C MET A 1 6.12 -37.52 14.11
N ARG A 2 7.43 -37.62 13.89
CA ARG A 2 8.41 -36.56 14.17
C ARG A 2 9.02 -36.05 12.87
N ALA A 3 9.27 -34.74 12.80
CA ALA A 3 10.05 -34.10 11.75
C ALA A 3 11.22 -33.32 12.37
N HIS A 4 12.38 -33.45 11.75
CA HIS A 4 13.56 -32.64 12.01
C HIS A 4 13.81 -31.74 10.81
N LEU A 5 13.84 -30.43 11.05
CA LEU A 5 13.97 -29.44 10.00
C LEU A 5 15.21 -28.60 10.22
N ILE A 6 15.99 -28.41 9.15
CA ILE A 6 17.07 -27.44 9.08
C ILE A 6 16.70 -26.38 8.04
N ILE A 7 16.51 -25.14 8.52
CA ILE A 7 16.00 -24.03 7.74
C ILE A 7 17.13 -23.04 7.48
N ARG A 8 17.37 -22.72 6.21
CA ARG A 8 18.43 -21.80 5.77
C ARG A 8 17.88 -20.56 5.07
N GLY A 9 18.67 -19.49 5.13
CA GLY A 9 18.39 -18.20 4.50
C GLY A 9 18.54 -17.06 5.50
N ARG A 10 17.78 -15.97 5.29
CA ARG A 10 17.70 -14.85 6.23
C ARG A 10 16.63 -15.14 7.30
N VAL A 11 16.97 -16.03 8.23
CA VAL A 11 16.03 -16.63 9.19
C VAL A 11 16.33 -16.33 10.65
N GLN A 12 17.39 -15.58 10.95
CA GLN A 12 17.72 -15.14 12.30
C GLN A 12 17.62 -13.62 12.47
N LYS A 13 17.53 -13.18 13.74
CA LYS A 13 17.44 -11.76 14.14
C LYS A 13 16.23 -11.02 13.56
N ALA A 14 15.17 -11.77 13.23
CA ALA A 14 14.01 -11.29 12.48
C ALA A 14 12.65 -11.65 13.14
N GLY A 15 12.66 -12.22 14.35
CA GLY A 15 11.45 -12.74 15.01
C GLY A 15 10.95 -14.10 14.48
N TYR A 16 11.74 -14.77 13.64
CA TYR A 16 11.30 -16.00 12.97
C TYR A 16 11.04 -17.18 13.94
N ARG A 17 11.81 -17.29 15.03
CA ARG A 17 11.55 -18.31 16.07
C ARG A 17 10.18 -18.11 16.73
N ASP A 18 9.83 -16.87 17.02
CA ASP A 18 8.55 -16.50 17.62
C ASP A 18 7.40 -16.80 16.63
N TYR A 19 7.58 -16.53 15.33
CA TYR A 19 6.62 -16.93 14.29
C TYR A 19 6.46 -18.46 14.18
N ILE A 20 7.56 -19.21 14.24
CA ILE A 20 7.52 -20.68 14.21
C ILE A 20 6.71 -21.22 15.40
N ASP A 21 6.94 -20.69 16.60
CA ASP A 21 6.24 -21.06 17.82
C ASP A 21 4.73 -20.81 17.70
N GLU A 22 4.31 -19.64 17.20
CA GLU A 22 2.91 -19.32 16.93
C GLU A 22 2.26 -20.33 15.95
N VAL A 23 2.95 -20.66 14.86
CA VAL A 23 2.43 -21.62 13.87
C VAL A 23 2.35 -23.04 14.42
N ALA A 24 3.33 -23.45 15.25
CA ALA A 24 3.31 -24.75 15.91
C ALA A 24 2.15 -24.85 16.90
N PHE A 25 1.92 -23.80 17.68
CA PHE A 25 0.80 -23.68 18.61
C PHE A 25 -0.56 -23.78 17.89
N ASP A 26 -0.76 -23.02 16.81
CA ASP A 26 -1.99 -23.04 16.00
C ASP A 26 -2.32 -24.42 15.42
N LEU A 27 -1.29 -25.23 15.19
CA LEU A 27 -1.40 -26.57 14.61
C LEU A 27 -1.34 -27.68 15.67
N ASP A 28 -1.29 -27.34 16.96
CA ASP A 28 -1.18 -28.30 18.07
C ASP A 28 0.01 -29.27 17.88
N LEU A 29 1.16 -28.72 17.49
CA LEU A 29 2.43 -29.42 17.37
C LEU A 29 3.29 -29.22 18.62
N LYS A 30 4.11 -30.22 18.94
CA LYS A 30 5.00 -30.20 20.12
C LYS A 30 6.45 -30.33 19.69
N GLY A 31 7.39 -29.77 20.44
CA GLY A 31 8.80 -29.81 20.06
C GLY A 31 9.55 -28.54 20.45
N TYR A 32 10.46 -28.10 19.60
CA TYR A 32 11.19 -26.86 19.84
C TYR A 32 11.70 -26.21 18.57
N VAL A 33 12.07 -24.94 18.70
CA VAL A 33 12.84 -24.20 17.71
C VAL A 33 14.08 -23.58 18.35
N LYS A 34 15.23 -23.65 17.66
CA LYS A 34 16.47 -23.01 18.11
C LYS A 34 17.30 -22.45 16.96
N ASN A 35 18.04 -21.39 17.25
CA ASN A 35 19.04 -20.86 16.32
C ASN A 35 20.31 -21.69 16.40
N LEU A 36 20.90 -22.01 15.26
CA LEU A 36 22.21 -22.65 15.19
C LEU A 36 23.34 -21.62 14.93
N PRO A 37 24.60 -21.92 15.34
CA PRO A 37 25.74 -21.01 15.15
C PRO A 37 26.07 -20.71 13.68
N ASP A 38 25.71 -21.61 12.76
CA ASP A 38 25.90 -21.46 11.31
C ASP A 38 24.87 -20.51 10.65
N ARG A 39 24.04 -19.84 11.47
CA ARG A 39 22.92 -18.95 11.10
C ARG A 39 21.67 -19.65 10.57
N SER A 40 21.62 -20.98 10.59
CA SER A 40 20.39 -21.72 10.31
C SER A 40 19.46 -21.79 11.52
N VAL A 41 18.23 -22.26 11.30
CA VAL A 41 17.27 -22.54 12.38
C VAL A 41 16.94 -24.03 12.35
N GLU A 42 17.07 -24.66 13.51
CA GLU A 42 16.64 -26.04 13.71
C GLU A 42 15.25 -26.06 14.35
N VAL A 43 14.38 -26.92 13.82
CA VAL A 43 13.09 -27.24 14.41
C VAL A 43 12.98 -28.74 14.58
N ILE A 44 12.54 -29.17 15.75
CA ILE A 44 11.98 -30.50 15.97
C ILE A 44 10.49 -30.31 16.22
N CYS A 45 9.65 -31.05 15.52
CA CYS A 45 8.22 -31.08 15.82
C CYS A 45 7.62 -32.49 15.73
N GLU A 46 6.64 -32.75 16.59
CA GLU A 46 5.87 -33.98 16.65
C GLU A 46 4.37 -33.69 16.55
N GLY A 47 3.67 -34.55 15.81
CA GLY A 47 2.23 -34.46 15.62
C GLY A 47 1.72 -35.36 14.48
N GLU A 48 0.51 -35.05 14.01
CA GLU A 48 -0.07 -35.67 12.82
C GLU A 48 0.67 -35.20 11.56
N ARG A 49 0.84 -36.11 10.60
CA ARG A 49 1.57 -35.82 9.36
C ARG A 49 1.02 -34.62 8.60
N GLU A 50 -0.28 -34.53 8.48
CA GLU A 50 -0.98 -33.45 7.78
C GLU A 50 -0.79 -32.09 8.48
N LYS A 51 -0.62 -32.07 9.80
CA LYS A 51 -0.32 -30.86 10.57
C LYS A 51 1.14 -30.44 10.35
N ILE A 52 2.07 -31.40 10.34
CA ILE A 52 3.49 -31.15 10.07
C ILE A 52 3.71 -30.62 8.64
N GLU A 53 3.05 -31.21 7.65
CA GLU A 53 3.15 -30.74 6.25
C GLU A 53 2.62 -29.30 6.12
N ARG A 54 1.46 -28.99 6.73
CA ARG A 54 0.94 -27.61 6.79
C ARG A 54 1.86 -26.65 7.54
N PHE A 55 2.51 -27.12 8.60
CA PHE A 55 3.49 -26.33 9.34
C PHE A 55 4.69 -25.96 8.44
N ILE A 56 5.25 -26.92 7.70
CA ILE A 56 6.37 -26.71 6.76
C ILE A 56 6.00 -25.67 5.70
N ASP A 57 4.78 -25.72 5.17
CA ASP A 57 4.31 -24.76 4.17
C ASP A 57 4.19 -23.34 4.74
N LYS A 58 3.61 -23.20 5.93
CA LYS A 58 3.43 -21.89 6.59
C LYS A 58 4.76 -21.21 6.92
N ILE A 59 5.76 -21.97 7.38
CA ILE A 59 7.06 -21.39 7.78
C ILE A 59 7.94 -20.99 6.59
N ARG A 60 7.57 -21.34 5.34
CA ARG A 60 8.33 -20.98 4.13
C ARG A 60 8.10 -19.52 3.71
N ILE A 61 8.49 -18.57 4.57
CA ILE A 61 8.32 -17.13 4.34
C ILE A 61 9.33 -16.60 3.32
N ARG A 62 8.85 -15.78 2.36
CA ARG A 62 9.67 -15.04 1.38
C ARG A 62 9.35 -13.56 1.38
N GLN A 63 9.34 -12.96 2.57
CA GLN A 63 9.03 -11.55 2.74
C GLN A 63 9.96 -10.95 3.79
N TYR A 64 10.71 -9.93 3.39
CA TYR A 64 11.51 -9.13 4.31
C TYR A 64 10.67 -8.72 5.53
N PRO A 65 11.12 -8.97 6.77
CA PRO A 65 12.49 -9.20 7.21
C PRO A 65 13.06 -10.63 7.10
N ILE A 66 12.23 -11.62 6.77
CA ILE A 66 12.53 -13.06 6.79
C ILE A 66 12.57 -13.61 5.35
N SER A 67 13.58 -14.40 5.02
CA SER A 67 13.61 -15.07 3.72
C SER A 67 14.14 -16.48 3.86
N VAL A 68 13.25 -17.46 3.73
CA VAL A 68 13.57 -18.87 3.71
C VAL A 68 14.00 -19.26 2.30
N GLU A 69 15.26 -19.69 2.20
CA GLU A 69 15.88 -20.14 0.96
C GLU A 69 15.68 -21.65 0.78
N GLY A 70 15.78 -22.41 1.88
CA GLY A 70 15.62 -23.86 1.89
C GLY A 70 15.19 -24.40 3.24
N ILE A 71 14.50 -25.55 3.20
CA ILE A 71 14.11 -26.35 4.36
C ILE A 71 14.50 -27.79 4.03
N GLU A 72 15.46 -28.34 4.76
CA GLU A 72 15.77 -29.77 4.78
C GLU A 72 14.86 -30.43 5.82
N VAL A 73 14.27 -31.58 5.51
CA VAL A 73 13.29 -32.26 6.37
C VAL A 73 13.59 -33.76 6.44
N ASP A 74 13.78 -34.26 7.65
CA ASP A 74 13.93 -35.68 7.95
C ASP A 74 12.78 -36.16 8.86
N TYR A 75 12.09 -37.21 8.42
CA TYR A 75 10.97 -37.79 9.15
C TYR A 75 11.40 -39.01 9.97
N SER A 76 10.80 -39.17 11.15
CA SER A 76 11.03 -40.32 12.04
C SER A 76 9.79 -40.62 12.88
N ASP A 77 9.86 -41.71 13.65
CA ASP A 77 8.83 -42.04 14.63
C ASP A 77 8.79 -41.00 15.76
N ALA A 78 7.60 -40.71 16.26
CA ALA A 78 7.45 -39.81 17.39
C ALA A 78 7.99 -40.47 18.67
N THR A 79 8.76 -39.72 19.45
CA THR A 79 9.29 -40.16 20.74
C THR A 79 8.32 -39.85 21.88
N GLY A 80 7.45 -38.85 21.71
CA GLY A 80 6.52 -38.40 22.75
C GLY A 80 7.22 -37.68 23.91
N GLU A 81 8.45 -37.21 23.71
CA GLU A 81 9.25 -36.56 24.76
C GLU A 81 8.81 -35.11 25.05
N PHE A 82 8.11 -34.49 24.11
CA PHE A 82 7.71 -33.08 24.21
C PHE A 82 6.29 -32.95 24.78
N ARG A 83 6.14 -32.07 25.78
CA ARG A 83 4.83 -31.70 26.33
C ARG A 83 4.19 -30.57 25.57
N ASP A 84 5.01 -29.57 25.25
CA ASP A 84 4.66 -28.32 24.57
C ASP A 84 5.66 -28.03 23.44
N PHE A 85 5.51 -26.88 22.79
CA PHE A 85 6.50 -26.35 21.85
C PHE A 85 7.28 -25.22 22.53
N GLU A 86 8.62 -25.25 22.45
CA GLU A 86 9.47 -24.31 23.17
C GLU A 86 10.49 -23.58 22.28
N ILE A 87 10.79 -22.33 22.62
CA ILE A 87 11.88 -21.55 21.99
C ILE A 87 13.15 -21.68 22.83
N ILE A 88 14.16 -22.38 22.31
CA ILE A 88 15.45 -22.52 22.98
C ILE A 88 16.35 -21.32 22.65
N ARG A 89 16.90 -20.70 23.69
CA ARG A 89 17.81 -19.54 23.62
C ARG A 89 19.10 -19.88 24.38
N GLU A 90 20.14 -20.27 23.65
CA GLU A 90 21.48 -20.59 24.21
C GLU A 90 22.46 -19.40 24.13
N GLU A 91 22.02 -18.26 23.60
CA GLU A 91 22.87 -17.08 23.33
C GLU A 91 23.10 -16.23 24.59
N ASP A 92 24.30 -15.65 24.74
CA ASP A 92 24.57 -14.61 25.75
C ASP A 92 23.61 -13.43 25.54
N LEU A 93 22.92 -13.00 26.61
CA LEU A 93 21.89 -11.97 26.54
C LEU A 93 22.43 -10.65 25.95
N THR A 94 23.70 -10.33 26.21
CA THR A 94 24.34 -9.09 25.76
C THR A 94 24.55 -9.11 24.26
N GLU A 95 25.18 -10.17 23.73
CA GLU A 95 25.41 -10.31 22.28
C GLU A 95 24.08 -10.40 21.53
N ALA A 96 23.13 -11.19 22.04
CA ALA A 96 21.80 -11.33 21.45
C ALA A 96 21.06 -9.98 21.36
N VAL A 97 21.23 -9.08 22.34
CA VAL A 97 20.61 -7.75 22.34
C VAL A 97 21.23 -6.86 21.26
N TYR A 98 22.57 -6.76 21.18
CA TYR A 98 23.23 -5.96 20.15
C TYR A 98 22.85 -6.41 18.74
N GLU A 99 22.86 -7.72 18.51
CA GLU A 99 22.53 -8.29 17.21
C GLU A 99 21.07 -8.05 16.79
N ARG A 100 20.13 -8.06 17.75
CA ARG A 100 18.73 -7.71 17.51
C ARG A 100 18.56 -6.22 17.25
N MET A 101 19.29 -5.35 17.95
CA MET A 101 19.26 -3.91 17.69
C MET A 101 19.81 -3.56 16.31
N ASP A 102 20.89 -4.18 15.87
CA ASP A 102 21.44 -3.99 14.52
C ASP A 102 20.48 -4.47 13.43
N ALA A 103 19.78 -5.57 13.69
CA ALA A 103 18.71 -6.04 12.80
C ALA A 103 17.55 -5.03 12.76
N ALA A 104 17.06 -4.58 13.92
CA ALA A 104 16.03 -3.55 14.03
C ALA A 104 16.41 -2.25 13.31
N ALA A 105 17.66 -1.79 13.45
CA ALA A 105 18.17 -0.60 12.78
C ALA A 105 18.25 -0.76 11.25
N ARG A 106 18.55 -1.97 10.76
CA ARG A 106 18.44 -2.27 9.32
C ARG A 106 16.98 -2.27 8.85
N TYR A 107 16.08 -2.88 9.62
CA TYR A 107 14.64 -2.91 9.31
C TYR A 107 14.05 -1.51 9.23
N MET A 108 14.36 -0.64 10.19
CA MET A 108 13.89 0.75 10.19
C MET A 108 14.41 1.53 8.98
N ARG A 109 15.68 1.36 8.61
CA ARG A 109 16.25 2.01 7.42
C ARG A 109 15.52 1.61 6.14
N GLU A 110 15.20 0.32 6.00
CA GLU A 110 14.52 -0.19 4.81
C GLU A 110 13.06 0.27 4.74
N MET A 111 12.36 0.31 5.87
CA MET A 111 11.01 0.87 5.97
C MET A 111 10.98 2.35 5.60
N ASN A 112 11.96 3.14 6.07
CA ASN A 112 12.10 4.55 5.72
C ASN A 112 12.38 4.75 4.23
N ARG A 113 13.17 3.88 3.60
CA ARG A 113 13.44 3.92 2.17
C ARG A 113 12.15 3.69 1.35
N ASN A 114 11.40 2.64 1.66
CA ASN A 114 10.13 2.35 0.98
C ASN A 114 9.11 3.49 1.15
N LEU A 115 9.10 4.13 2.32
CA LEU A 115 8.24 5.29 2.57
C LEU A 115 8.67 6.50 1.73
N ALA A 116 9.97 6.77 1.62
CA ALA A 116 10.49 7.85 0.77
C ALA A 116 10.10 7.64 -0.70
N GLU A 117 10.27 6.44 -1.24
CA GLU A 117 9.89 6.10 -2.61
C GLU A 117 8.38 6.29 -2.86
N LYS A 118 7.52 5.92 -1.90
CA LYS A 118 6.06 6.17 -1.98
C LYS A 118 5.71 7.65 -1.93
N ILE A 119 6.39 8.44 -1.09
CA ILE A 119 6.18 9.89 -0.99
C ILE A 119 6.57 10.57 -2.30
N ASP A 120 7.71 10.21 -2.89
CA ASP A 120 8.16 10.78 -4.15
C ASP A 120 7.21 10.44 -5.31
N ALA A 121 6.76 9.18 -5.39
CA ALA A 121 5.76 8.76 -6.37
C ALA A 121 4.44 9.55 -6.24
N GLY A 122 3.91 9.69 -5.02
CA GLY A 122 2.70 10.47 -4.76
C GLY A 122 2.88 11.95 -5.06
N ARG A 123 4.08 12.51 -4.88
CA ARG A 123 4.39 13.91 -5.22
C ARG A 123 4.34 14.14 -6.73
N GLU A 124 4.86 13.21 -7.52
CA GLU A 124 4.86 13.33 -8.99
C GLU A 124 3.46 13.16 -9.56
N GLU A 125 2.67 12.21 -9.05
CA GLU A 125 1.26 12.04 -9.43
C GLU A 125 0.43 13.30 -9.12
N ASN A 126 0.60 13.87 -7.92
CA ASN A 126 -0.05 15.12 -7.55
C ASN A 126 0.35 16.28 -8.45
N LYS A 127 1.62 16.40 -8.82
CA LYS A 127 2.12 17.45 -9.72
C LYS A 127 1.45 17.37 -11.10
N GLN A 128 1.27 16.16 -11.63
CA GLN A 128 0.53 15.94 -12.88
C GLN A 128 -0.95 16.33 -12.74
N GLY A 129 -1.58 15.93 -11.64
CA GLY A 129 -2.96 16.33 -11.32
C GLY A 129 -3.14 17.84 -11.26
N PHE A 130 -2.24 18.56 -10.58
CA PHE A 130 -2.27 20.02 -10.52
C PHE A 130 -2.00 20.68 -11.88
N SER A 131 -1.13 20.11 -12.71
CA SER A 131 -0.88 20.62 -14.07
C SER A 131 -2.15 20.51 -14.93
N MET A 132 -2.81 19.35 -14.92
CA MET A 132 -4.08 19.17 -15.64
C MET A 132 -5.20 20.09 -15.12
N LEU A 133 -5.25 20.34 -13.81
CA LEU A 133 -6.19 21.28 -13.23
C LEU A 133 -5.91 22.73 -13.67
N ALA A 134 -4.64 23.13 -13.74
CA ALA A 134 -4.25 24.45 -14.22
C ALA A 134 -4.67 24.65 -15.68
N GLU A 135 -4.40 23.68 -16.57
CA GLU A 135 -4.83 23.72 -17.98
C GLU A 135 -6.35 23.84 -18.11
N LYS A 136 -7.11 23.07 -17.31
CA LYS A 136 -8.58 23.17 -17.30
C LYS A 136 -9.06 24.55 -16.81
N MET A 137 -8.40 25.13 -15.80
CA MET A 137 -8.75 26.47 -15.32
C MET A 137 -8.49 27.55 -16.38
N ASP A 138 -7.40 27.44 -17.14
CA ASP A 138 -7.11 28.35 -18.24
C ASP A 138 -8.17 28.24 -19.36
N SER A 139 -8.56 27.02 -19.73
CA SER A 139 -9.65 26.81 -20.69
C SER A 139 -10.98 27.41 -20.21
N ILE A 140 -11.34 27.23 -18.94
CA ILE A 140 -12.57 27.81 -18.36
C ILE A 140 -12.51 29.34 -18.38
N LYS A 141 -11.34 29.91 -18.09
CA LYS A 141 -11.12 31.35 -18.13
C LYS A 141 -11.30 31.90 -19.55
N ASP A 142 -10.81 31.19 -20.56
CA ASP A 142 -10.98 31.59 -21.96
C ASP A 142 -12.46 31.51 -22.38
N ASP A 143 -13.16 30.41 -22.05
CA ASP A 143 -14.59 30.26 -22.32
C ASP A 143 -15.42 31.35 -21.64
N THR A 144 -15.15 31.64 -20.36
CA THR A 144 -15.84 32.71 -19.62
C THR A 144 -15.57 34.09 -20.19
N SER A 145 -14.36 34.35 -20.73
CA SER A 145 -14.06 35.59 -21.43
C SER A 145 -14.86 35.72 -22.73
N ALA A 146 -14.99 34.64 -23.50
CA ALA A 146 -15.76 34.61 -24.74
C ALA A 146 -17.26 34.80 -24.49
N ILE A 147 -17.79 34.18 -23.45
CA ILE A 147 -19.17 34.39 -22.99
C ILE A 147 -19.38 35.86 -22.61
N ARG A 148 -18.46 36.47 -21.86
CA ARG A 148 -18.56 37.88 -21.45
C ARG A 148 -18.64 38.81 -22.66
N THR A 149 -17.77 38.62 -23.65
CA THR A 149 -17.79 39.41 -24.89
C THR A 149 -19.11 39.24 -25.65
N SER A 150 -19.63 38.01 -25.71
CA SER A 150 -20.91 37.73 -26.36
C SER A 150 -22.10 38.36 -25.62
N LEU A 151 -22.05 38.44 -24.29
CA LEU A 151 -23.06 39.14 -23.49
C LEU A 151 -23.05 40.64 -23.76
N SER A 152 -21.86 41.26 -23.88
CA SER A 152 -21.76 42.69 -24.21
C SER A 152 -22.36 43.03 -25.59
N SER A 153 -22.19 42.17 -26.60
CA SER A 153 -22.79 42.42 -27.91
C SER A 153 -24.32 42.26 -27.92
N LEU A 154 -24.88 41.43 -27.04
CA LEU A 154 -26.33 41.35 -26.83
C LEU A 154 -26.90 42.61 -26.19
N ASP A 155 -26.16 43.25 -25.27
CA ASP A 155 -26.54 44.54 -24.71
C ASP A 155 -26.59 45.62 -25.80
N ASP A 156 -25.60 45.67 -26.70
CA ASP A 156 -25.60 46.59 -27.85
C ASP A 156 -26.79 46.36 -28.78
N LEU A 157 -27.13 45.10 -29.05
CA LEU A 157 -28.27 44.76 -29.90
C LEU A 157 -29.60 45.16 -29.26
N ARG A 158 -29.72 44.97 -27.94
CA ARG A 158 -30.88 45.39 -27.17
C ARG A 158 -31.09 46.90 -27.25
N ILE A 159 -30.01 47.70 -27.15
CA ILE A 159 -30.08 49.16 -27.31
C ILE A 159 -30.64 49.52 -28.69
N LYS A 160 -30.08 48.94 -29.76
CA LYS A 160 -30.55 49.19 -31.14
C LYS A 160 -32.01 48.76 -31.36
N TYR A 161 -32.44 47.67 -30.73
CA TYR A 161 -33.83 47.21 -30.83
C TYR A 161 -34.80 48.19 -30.16
N GLU A 162 -34.47 48.73 -28.99
CA GLU A 162 -35.30 49.75 -28.33
C GLU A 162 -35.36 51.06 -29.14
N GLU A 163 -34.27 51.47 -29.79
CA GLU A 163 -34.25 52.60 -30.73
C GLU A 163 -35.19 52.35 -31.93
N LEU A 164 -35.04 51.21 -32.62
CA LEU A 164 -35.90 50.86 -33.75
C LEU A 164 -37.37 50.77 -33.36
N ARG A 165 -37.66 50.24 -32.17
CA ARG A 165 -39.01 50.15 -31.63
C ARG A 165 -39.63 51.53 -31.41
N ARG A 166 -38.83 52.50 -30.94
CA ARG A 166 -39.24 53.90 -30.79
C ARG A 166 -39.54 54.54 -32.13
N ASP A 167 -38.63 54.40 -33.10
CA ASP A 167 -38.83 54.93 -34.46
C ASP A 167 -40.09 54.37 -35.11
N MET A 168 -40.33 53.06 -34.98
CA MET A 168 -41.55 52.41 -35.46
C MET A 168 -42.83 52.94 -34.80
N ALA A 169 -42.78 53.32 -33.52
CA ALA A 169 -43.90 53.92 -32.83
C ALA A 169 -44.21 55.32 -33.39
N GLU A 170 -43.18 56.13 -33.66
CA GLU A 170 -43.32 57.46 -34.26
C GLU A 170 -43.88 57.38 -35.69
N ILE A 171 -43.38 56.45 -36.52
CA ILE A 171 -43.91 56.22 -37.87
C ILE A 171 -45.40 55.81 -37.82
N LYS A 172 -45.75 54.87 -36.93
CA LYS A 172 -47.15 54.45 -36.75
C LYS A 172 -48.05 55.62 -36.34
N GLN A 173 -47.57 56.52 -35.49
CA GLN A 173 -48.33 57.72 -35.10
C GLN A 173 -48.52 58.66 -36.29
N ALA A 174 -47.45 58.98 -37.03
CA ALA A 174 -47.52 59.86 -38.20
C ALA A 174 -48.45 59.32 -39.31
N LEU A 175 -48.49 57.99 -39.50
CA LEU A 175 -49.40 57.36 -40.44
C LEU A 175 -50.88 57.46 -40.00
N ARG A 176 -51.17 57.36 -38.70
CA ARG A 176 -52.53 57.58 -38.15
C ARG A 176 -52.99 59.02 -38.33
N GLU A 177 -52.11 59.98 -38.07
CA GLU A 177 -52.40 61.41 -38.27
C GLU A 177 -52.73 61.75 -39.74
N LYS A 178 -52.20 60.97 -40.69
CA LYS A 178 -52.50 61.08 -42.13
C LYS A 178 -53.68 60.23 -42.61
N GLY A 179 -54.32 59.46 -41.72
CA GLY A 179 -55.47 58.60 -42.06
C GLY A 179 -55.14 57.41 -42.97
N ILE A 180 -53.87 56.98 -43.03
CA ILE A 180 -53.40 55.88 -43.88
C ILE A 180 -53.60 54.52 -43.18
N VAL A 181 -53.51 54.50 -41.85
CA VAL A 181 -53.66 53.32 -40.98
C VAL A 181 -54.39 53.70 -39.70
#